data_AF-A0A7X5ULN0-F1
#
_entry.id   AF-A0A7X5ULN0-F1
#
_cell.length_a   1.000
_cell.length_b   1.000
_cell.length_c   1.000
_cell.angle_alpha   90.00
_cell.angle_beta   90.00
_cell.angle_gamma   90.00
#
_symmetry.space_group_name_H-M   'P 1'
#
loop_
_entity.id
_entity.type
_entity.pdbx_description
1 polymer ?
#
loop_
_entity_poly.entity_id
_entity_poly.type
_entity_poly.pdbx_seq_one_letter_code
_entity_poly.pdbx_strand_id
1 'polypeptide(L)'
;MLALGHKLGPVLWQLPARLTFDAQRVENFLRLLPGSTTAVSRLAARHDSKLSCEPYLDAGPDRPVRHALEARHPSFADPACLELLRAHGVALVVADTAGTWPYLEHVTADFVYVRLHGDVELYTSGYSDRALSAWARKITGWHAAGLDTYVYFDNDVKAKAPGDAIALAEKLGLHKASPGALS
;
A
#
# COMPACT_ATOMS: atom_id res chain seq x y z
N MET A 1 0.62 -3.44 16.03
CA MET A 1 0.98 -2.48 14.95
C MET A 1 2.33 -1.80 15.21
N LEU A 2 2.66 -1.40 16.45
CA LEU A 2 3.89 -0.65 16.77
C LEU A 2 5.19 -1.50 16.83
N ALA A 3 5.10 -2.83 16.87
CA ALA A 3 6.27 -3.73 16.97
C ALA A 3 7.17 -3.80 15.71
N LEU A 4 6.85 -3.08 14.64
CA LEU A 4 7.59 -3.11 13.37
C LEU A 4 8.70 -2.04 13.26
N GLY A 5 8.75 -1.07 14.18
CA GLY A 5 9.84 -0.08 14.24
C GLY A 5 10.08 0.67 12.93
N HIS A 6 11.28 0.60 12.36
CA HIS A 6 11.63 1.23 11.07
C HIS A 6 11.04 0.52 9.85
N LYS A 7 10.43 -0.66 10.05
CA LYS A 7 9.78 -1.46 9.00
C LYS A 7 8.27 -1.22 8.92
N LEU A 8 7.75 -0.24 9.66
CA LEU A 8 6.35 0.14 9.54
C LEU A 8 6.14 0.82 8.17
N GLY A 9 5.69 0.03 7.19
CA GLY A 9 5.21 0.55 5.92
C GLY A 9 3.91 1.34 6.08
N PRO A 10 3.40 1.97 5.01
CA PRO A 10 2.13 2.67 5.03
C PRO A 10 0.98 1.76 5.51
N VAL A 11 0.01 2.34 6.22
CA VAL A 11 -1.20 1.65 6.69
C VAL A 11 -2.17 1.48 5.53
N LEU A 12 -2.56 0.24 5.23
CA LEU A 12 -3.52 -0.07 4.18
C LEU A 12 -4.96 -0.04 4.71
N TRP A 13 -5.82 0.75 4.05
CA TRP A 13 -7.26 0.80 4.24
C TRP A 13 -7.97 0.26 3.01
N GLN A 14 -8.37 -1.00 3.07
CA GLN A 14 -9.06 -1.66 1.96
C GLN A 14 -10.57 -1.52 2.09
N LEU A 15 -11.20 -0.89 1.10
CA LEU A 15 -12.63 -0.64 1.10
C LEU A 15 -13.42 -1.84 0.54
N PRO A 16 -14.64 -2.12 1.05
CA PRO A 16 -15.50 -3.15 0.47
C PRO A 16 -16.04 -2.71 -0.89
N ALA A 17 -16.21 -3.65 -1.82
CA ALA A 17 -16.63 -3.39 -3.20
C ALA A 17 -18.02 -2.74 -3.33
N ARG A 18 -18.90 -2.92 -2.33
CA ARG A 18 -20.25 -2.34 -2.32
C ARG A 18 -20.25 -0.87 -1.87
N LEU A 19 -19.14 -0.36 -1.35
CA LEU A 19 -19.04 1.02 -0.91
C LEU A 19 -18.79 1.90 -2.13
N THR A 20 -19.74 2.75 -2.46
CA THR A 20 -19.59 3.80 -3.47
C THR A 20 -18.93 5.03 -2.85
N PHE A 21 -18.33 5.86 -3.71
CA PHE A 21 -17.71 7.10 -3.29
C PHE A 21 -18.79 8.06 -2.77
N ASP A 22 -18.52 8.63 -1.61
CA ASP A 22 -19.28 9.70 -0.97
C ASP A 22 -18.25 10.67 -0.38
N ALA A 23 -18.20 11.89 -0.92
CA ALA A 23 -17.13 12.84 -0.60
C ALA A 23 -17.06 13.16 0.89
N GLN A 24 -18.22 13.38 1.52
CA GLN A 24 -18.27 13.74 2.94
C GLN A 24 -17.84 12.58 3.84
N ARG A 25 -18.25 11.34 3.53
CA ARG A 25 -17.83 10.15 4.26
C ARG A 25 -16.33 9.92 4.13
N VAL A 26 -15.79 10.02 2.92
CA VAL A 26 -14.36 9.83 2.68
C VAL A 26 -13.56 10.92 3.40
N GLU A 27 -13.93 12.20 3.25
CA GLU A 27 -13.25 13.29 3.94
C GLU A 27 -13.28 13.13 5.47
N ASN A 28 -14.45 12.81 6.04
CA ASN A 28 -14.57 12.55 7.48
C ASN A 28 -13.67 11.41 7.93
N PHE A 29 -13.58 10.32 7.15
CA PHE A 29 -12.69 9.21 7.44
C PHE A 29 -11.22 9.64 7.37
N LEU A 30 -10.82 10.36 6.31
CA LEU A 30 -9.44 10.83 6.11
C LEU A 30 -8.98 11.76 7.25
N ARG A 31 -9.86 12.61 7.77
CA ARG A 31 -9.59 13.49 8.94
C ARG A 31 -9.32 12.72 10.23
N LEU A 32 -9.78 11.48 10.35
CA LEU A 32 -9.57 10.64 11.54
C LEU A 32 -8.24 9.87 11.49
N LEU A 33 -7.55 9.86 10.35
CA LEU A 33 -6.33 9.08 10.19
C LEU A 33 -5.18 9.70 11.00
N PRO A 34 -4.54 8.94 11.91
CA PRO A 34 -3.43 9.45 12.70
C PRO A 34 -2.19 9.65 11.82
N GLY A 35 -1.65 10.87 11.79
CA GLY A 35 -0.45 11.18 11.01
C GLY A 35 0.87 10.79 11.67
N SER A 36 0.86 10.33 12.94
CA SER A 36 2.08 9.93 13.66
C SER A 36 1.89 8.72 14.56
N THR A 37 2.97 8.03 14.90
CA THR A 37 2.95 6.87 15.81
C THR A 37 2.44 7.26 17.20
N THR A 38 2.75 8.47 17.69
CA THR A 38 2.18 8.99 18.95
C THR A 38 0.66 9.20 18.85
N ALA A 39 0.16 9.68 17.70
CA ALA A 39 -1.27 9.81 17.46
C ALA A 39 -1.97 8.45 17.41
N VAL A 40 -1.34 7.43 16.79
CA VAL A 40 -1.80 6.04 16.80
C VAL A 40 -1.89 5.51 18.23
N SER A 41 -0.85 5.65 19.05
CA SER A 41 -0.86 5.17 20.44
C SER A 41 -1.95 5.83 21.27
N ARG A 42 -2.16 7.15 21.12
CA ARG A 42 -3.25 7.87 21.79
C ARG A 42 -4.64 7.38 21.39
N LEU A 43 -4.82 6.98 20.12
CA LEU A 43 -6.08 6.42 19.65
C LEU A 43 -6.29 4.99 20.19
N ALA A 44 -5.25 4.16 20.16
CA ALA A 44 -5.29 2.79 20.69
C ALA A 44 -5.65 2.76 22.18
N ALA A 45 -5.02 3.60 23.00
CA ALA A 45 -5.31 3.72 24.44
C ALA A 45 -6.76 4.13 24.76
N ARG A 46 -7.49 4.72 23.81
CA ARG A 46 -8.92 5.05 23.97
C ARG A 46 -9.86 3.92 23.53
N HIS A 47 -9.38 2.92 22.79
CA HIS A 47 -10.18 1.88 22.13
C HIS A 47 -10.02 0.47 22.75
N ASP A 48 -9.34 0.37 23.90
CA ASP A 48 -8.97 -0.88 24.60
C ASP A 48 -10.12 -1.77 25.10
N SER A 49 -11.39 -1.44 24.82
CA SER A 49 -12.53 -2.25 25.25
C SER A 49 -12.77 -3.53 24.42
N LYS A 50 -11.96 -3.84 23.39
CA LYS A 50 -12.18 -4.99 22.49
C LYS A 50 -10.95 -5.82 22.11
N LEU A 51 -9.76 -5.57 22.66
CA LEU A 51 -8.55 -6.34 22.33
C LEU A 51 -8.19 -7.31 23.46
N SER A 52 -7.97 -8.58 23.11
CA SER A 52 -7.62 -9.68 24.04
C SER A 52 -6.11 -9.79 24.34
N CYS A 53 -5.31 -8.83 23.90
CA CYS A 53 -3.88 -8.73 24.21
C CYS A 53 -3.56 -7.32 24.67
N GLU A 54 -2.69 -7.21 25.68
CA GLU A 54 -2.15 -5.93 26.13
C GLU A 54 -1.55 -5.17 24.94
N PRO A 55 -1.98 -3.91 24.68
CA PRO A 55 -1.42 -3.13 23.61
C PRO A 55 0.05 -2.86 23.93
N TYR A 56 0.94 -3.21 23.01
CA TYR A 56 2.33 -2.75 23.07
C TYR A 56 2.34 -1.24 22.80
N LEU A 57 2.31 -0.44 23.87
CA LEU A 57 2.20 1.03 23.85
C LEU A 57 3.53 1.75 23.64
N ASP A 58 4.65 1.01 23.63
CA ASP A 58 5.96 1.59 23.39
C ASP A 58 6.15 1.83 21.88
N ALA A 59 5.72 3.02 21.42
CA ALA A 59 5.82 3.42 20.03
C ALA A 59 7.25 3.71 19.56
N GLY A 60 8.23 3.71 20.48
CA GLY A 60 9.55 4.28 20.21
C GLY A 60 9.46 5.78 19.86
N PRO A 61 10.43 6.33 19.09
CA PRO A 61 10.38 7.74 18.69
C PRO A 61 9.18 8.05 17.79
N ASP A 62 8.62 9.27 17.91
CA ASP A 62 7.50 9.72 17.07
C ASP A 62 7.91 9.75 15.60
N ARG A 63 7.10 9.12 14.75
CA ARG A 63 7.38 8.98 13.31
C ARG A 63 6.12 9.27 12.51
N PRO A 64 6.26 9.84 11.30
CA PRO A 64 5.15 9.97 10.38
C PRO A 64 4.53 8.61 10.06
N VAL A 65 3.20 8.56 10.00
CA VAL A 65 2.43 7.39 9.56
C VAL A 65 1.77 7.76 8.24
N ARG A 66 2.14 7.03 7.19
CA ARG A 66 1.54 7.16 5.86
C ARG A 66 0.35 6.21 5.71
N HIS A 67 -0.64 6.60 4.93
CA HIS A 67 -1.86 5.82 4.71
C HIS A 67 -2.10 5.59 3.23
N ALA A 68 -2.56 4.39 2.89
CA ALA A 68 -2.94 4.01 1.54
C ALA A 68 -4.39 3.51 1.53
N LEU A 69 -5.19 3.92 0.56
CA LEU A 69 -6.59 3.56 0.42
C LEU A 69 -6.80 2.73 -0.85
N GLU A 70 -7.29 1.49 -0.70
CA GLU A 70 -7.61 0.60 -1.83
C GLU A 70 -9.10 0.66 -2.13
N ALA A 71 -9.41 1.30 -3.26
CA ALA A 71 -10.76 1.34 -3.80
C ALA A 71 -11.10 0.05 -4.56
N ARG A 72 -12.32 -0.45 -4.35
CA ARG A 72 -12.88 -1.62 -5.04
C ARG A 72 -14.13 -1.31 -5.86
N HIS A 73 -14.44 -0.03 -5.99
CA HIS A 73 -15.61 0.44 -6.74
C HIS A 73 -15.19 1.55 -7.71
N PRO A 74 -15.61 1.53 -9.00
CA PRO A 74 -15.17 2.51 -10.01
C PRO A 74 -15.46 3.97 -9.68
N SER A 75 -16.47 4.25 -8.84
CA SER A 75 -16.81 5.61 -8.41
C SER A 75 -15.67 6.35 -7.70
N PHE A 76 -14.63 5.65 -7.24
CA PHE A 76 -13.45 6.28 -6.64
C PHE A 76 -12.47 6.87 -7.67
N ALA A 77 -12.72 6.68 -8.96
CA ALA A 77 -12.02 7.40 -10.04
C ALA A 77 -12.50 8.86 -10.18
N ASP A 78 -13.50 9.28 -9.40
CA ASP A 78 -14.01 10.65 -9.39
C ASP A 78 -12.89 11.65 -9.04
N PRO A 79 -12.70 12.73 -9.82
CA PRO A 79 -11.70 13.76 -9.53
C PRO A 79 -11.78 14.32 -8.11
N ALA A 80 -12.97 14.49 -7.54
CA ALA A 80 -13.14 14.96 -6.17
C ALA A 80 -12.55 13.99 -5.15
N CYS A 81 -12.64 12.67 -5.40
CA CYS A 81 -11.97 11.68 -4.57
C CYS A 81 -10.44 11.83 -4.65
N LEU A 82 -9.90 12.02 -5.84
CA LEU A 82 -8.45 12.18 -6.04
C LEU A 82 -7.91 13.43 -5.34
N GLU A 83 -8.64 14.54 -5.42
CA GLU A 83 -8.27 15.78 -4.74
C GLU A 83 -8.33 15.64 -3.21
N LEU A 84 -9.35 14.97 -2.67
CA LEU A 84 -9.41 14.67 -1.23
C LEU A 84 -8.22 13.83 -0.77
N LEU A 85 -7.85 12.80 -1.53
CA LEU A 85 -6.70 11.96 -1.20
C LEU A 85 -5.39 12.77 -1.23
N ARG A 86 -5.20 13.65 -2.23
CA ARG A 86 -4.05 14.56 -2.32
C ARG A 86 -3.97 15.53 -1.16
N ALA A 87 -5.09 16.17 -0.83
CA ALA A 87 -5.16 17.13 0.28
C ALA A 87 -4.79 16.50 1.63
N HIS A 88 -5.02 15.20 1.78
CA HIS A 88 -4.72 14.45 3.01
C HIS A 88 -3.42 13.63 2.94
N GLY A 89 -2.68 13.67 1.83
CA GLY A 89 -1.45 12.87 1.66
C GLY A 89 -1.68 11.36 1.73
N VAL A 90 -2.84 10.88 1.28
CA VAL A 90 -3.21 9.45 1.29
C VAL A 90 -3.03 8.88 -0.11
N ALA A 91 -2.24 7.81 -0.22
CA ALA A 91 -2.01 7.16 -1.51
C ALA A 91 -3.24 6.36 -1.95
N LEU A 92 -3.72 6.59 -3.17
CA LEU A 92 -4.60 5.66 -3.84
C LEU A 92 -3.79 4.41 -4.21
N VAL A 93 -4.25 3.24 -3.79
CA VAL A 93 -3.55 1.99 -4.10
C VAL A 93 -3.70 1.66 -5.58
N VAL A 94 -2.58 1.42 -6.25
CA VAL A 94 -2.54 0.85 -7.60
C VAL A 94 -2.71 -0.66 -7.47
N ALA A 95 -3.95 -1.14 -7.63
CA ALA A 95 -4.30 -2.54 -7.47
C ALA A 95 -4.46 -3.24 -8.83
N ASP A 96 -3.56 -4.16 -9.15
CA ASP A 96 -3.69 -5.04 -10.30
C ASP A 96 -4.36 -6.35 -9.89
N THR A 97 -5.64 -6.49 -10.27
CA THR A 97 -6.55 -7.56 -9.82
C THR A 97 -7.16 -8.32 -10.98
N ALA A 98 -6.52 -8.23 -12.15
CA ALA A 98 -6.95 -8.87 -13.39
C ALA A 98 -8.43 -8.67 -13.73
N GLY A 99 -8.88 -7.42 -13.63
CA GLY A 99 -10.25 -7.03 -13.97
C GLY A 99 -11.28 -7.23 -12.85
N THR A 100 -10.91 -7.81 -11.70
CA THR A 100 -11.84 -7.95 -10.57
C THR A 100 -12.25 -6.59 -10.00
N TRP A 101 -11.28 -5.69 -9.83
CA TRP A 101 -11.47 -4.34 -9.27
C TRP A 101 -10.97 -3.27 -10.25
N PRO A 102 -11.45 -2.01 -10.14
CA PRO A 102 -11.01 -0.94 -11.02
C PRO A 102 -9.50 -0.75 -10.95
N TYR A 103 -8.87 -0.67 -12.12
CA TYR A 103 -7.45 -0.37 -12.24
C TYR A 103 -7.24 1.14 -12.28
N LEU A 104 -6.70 1.71 -11.19
CA LEU A 104 -6.46 3.13 -11.02
C LEU A 104 -4.97 3.39 -10.76
N GLU A 105 -4.36 4.30 -11.51
CA GLU A 105 -2.92 4.61 -11.44
C GLU A 105 -2.63 6.06 -11.01
N HIS A 106 -3.61 6.73 -10.40
CA HIS A 106 -3.44 8.11 -9.98
C HIS A 106 -2.51 8.22 -8.76
N VAL A 107 -1.45 9.00 -8.88
CA VAL A 107 -0.58 9.37 -7.75
C VAL A 107 -1.28 10.48 -6.95
N THR A 108 -1.53 10.19 -5.66
CA THR A 108 -2.23 11.10 -4.73
C THR A 108 -1.46 11.37 -3.44
N ALA A 109 -0.22 10.88 -3.33
CA ALA A 109 0.66 11.14 -2.19
C ALA A 109 2.12 11.29 -2.68
N ASP A 110 3.03 11.59 -1.76
CA ASP A 110 4.48 11.60 -2.00
C ASP A 110 5.09 10.18 -2.12
N PHE A 111 4.24 9.16 -2.21
CA PHE A 111 4.61 7.77 -2.41
C PHE A 111 3.54 7.04 -3.24
N VAL A 112 3.94 5.89 -3.79
CA VAL A 112 3.06 4.97 -4.51
C VAL A 112 2.94 3.66 -3.75
N TYR A 113 1.72 3.15 -3.63
CA TYR A 113 1.43 1.86 -3.01
C TYR A 113 0.80 0.93 -4.05
N VAL A 114 1.50 -0.14 -4.40
CA VAL A 114 1.09 -1.09 -5.44
C VAL A 114 0.75 -2.44 -4.81
N ARG A 115 -0.39 -3.01 -5.22
CA ARG A 115 -0.76 -4.38 -4.88
C ARG A 115 -0.99 -5.20 -6.14
N LEU A 116 -0.23 -6.29 -6.26
CA LEU A 116 -0.20 -7.15 -7.43
C LEU A 116 -0.86 -8.49 -7.06
N HIS A 117 -2.12 -8.68 -7.46
CA HIS A 117 -2.92 -9.87 -7.15
C HIS A 117 -2.89 -10.92 -8.27
N GLY A 118 -2.41 -10.57 -9.47
CA GLY A 118 -2.24 -11.50 -10.60
C GLY A 118 -3.51 -11.76 -11.43
N ASP A 119 -3.36 -12.61 -12.47
CA ASP A 119 -4.39 -13.00 -13.44
C ASP A 119 -5.36 -14.05 -12.87
N VAL A 120 -6.66 -13.75 -12.84
CA VAL A 120 -7.68 -14.61 -12.22
C VAL A 120 -8.27 -15.64 -13.20
N GLU A 121 -8.20 -15.43 -14.53
CA GLU A 121 -8.97 -16.28 -15.47
C GLU A 121 -8.16 -17.18 -16.42
N LEU A 122 -6.83 -17.11 -16.44
CA LEU A 122 -6.03 -18.09 -17.19
C LEU A 122 -5.09 -18.84 -16.25
N TYR A 123 -5.53 -20.03 -15.86
CA TYR A 123 -4.76 -21.11 -15.25
C TYR A 123 -3.23 -20.95 -15.42
N THR A 124 -2.50 -20.97 -14.30
CA THR A 124 -1.06 -21.33 -14.19
C THR A 124 0.07 -20.32 -14.47
N SER A 125 -0.07 -19.01 -14.26
CA SER A 125 1.15 -18.17 -14.25
C SER A 125 1.14 -17.04 -13.24
N GLY A 126 2.23 -16.94 -12.46
CA GLY A 126 2.62 -15.66 -11.86
C GLY A 126 2.88 -14.62 -12.95
N TYR A 127 3.41 -13.46 -12.58
CA TYR A 127 3.65 -12.41 -13.56
C TYR A 127 4.63 -12.86 -14.65
N SER A 128 4.25 -12.72 -15.91
CA SER A 128 5.17 -12.97 -17.03
C SER A 128 6.36 -11.99 -17.00
N ASP A 129 7.49 -12.38 -17.58
CA ASP A 129 8.67 -11.51 -17.68
C ASP A 129 8.34 -10.14 -18.31
N ARG A 130 7.48 -10.14 -19.33
CA ARG A 130 6.97 -8.93 -19.98
C ARG A 130 6.15 -8.07 -19.02
N ALA A 131 5.27 -8.68 -18.21
CA ALA A 131 4.46 -7.96 -17.24
C ALA A 131 5.33 -7.38 -16.11
N LEU A 132 6.29 -8.15 -15.59
CA LEU A 132 7.27 -7.65 -14.62
C LEU A 132 8.12 -6.52 -15.18
N SER A 133 8.53 -6.59 -16.45
CA SER A 133 9.27 -5.52 -17.12
C SER A 133 8.42 -4.26 -17.33
N ALA A 134 7.11 -4.39 -17.53
CA ALA A 134 6.20 -3.25 -17.57
C ALA A 134 6.09 -2.59 -16.17
N TRP A 135 5.95 -3.38 -15.12
CA TRP A 135 5.97 -2.89 -13.73
C TRP A 135 7.28 -2.22 -13.36
N ALA A 136 8.42 -2.82 -13.70
CA ALA A 136 9.74 -2.22 -13.47
C ALA A 136 9.84 -0.83 -14.11
N ARG A 137 9.39 -0.65 -15.36
CA ARG A 137 9.37 0.67 -16.02
C ARG A 137 8.51 1.70 -15.29
N LYS A 138 7.33 1.31 -14.78
CA LYS A 138 6.47 2.22 -14.00
C LYS A 138 7.14 2.65 -12.71
N ILE A 139 7.70 1.69 -11.98
CA ILE A 139 8.40 1.93 -10.71
C ILE A 139 9.62 2.83 -10.92
N THR A 140 10.42 2.58 -11.96
CA THR A 140 11.54 3.46 -12.32
C THR A 140 11.07 4.87 -12.65
N GLY A 141 9.91 5.01 -13.32
CA GLY A 141 9.30 6.31 -13.60
C GLY A 141 8.91 7.07 -12.32
N TRP A 142 8.25 6.39 -11.38
CA TRP A 142 7.89 7.00 -10.08
C TRP A 142 9.13 7.34 -9.23
N HIS A 143 10.14 6.47 -9.22
CA HIS A 143 11.40 6.73 -8.54
C HIS A 143 12.13 7.95 -9.14
N ALA A 144 12.17 8.07 -10.48
CA ALA A 144 12.74 9.24 -11.16
C ALA A 144 11.97 10.54 -10.84
N ALA A 145 10.69 10.44 -10.49
CA ALA A 145 9.89 11.55 -9.99
C ALA A 145 10.07 11.83 -8.48
N GLY A 146 10.96 11.11 -7.80
CA GLY A 146 11.25 11.29 -6.38
C GLY A 146 10.24 10.63 -5.44
N LEU A 147 9.43 9.67 -5.91
CA LEU A 147 8.40 9.01 -5.13
C LEU A 147 8.91 7.69 -4.54
N ASP A 148 8.72 7.50 -3.24
CA ASP A 148 8.86 6.19 -2.61
C ASP A 148 7.85 5.22 -3.22
N THR A 149 8.24 3.99 -3.56
CA THR A 149 7.32 2.99 -4.10
C THR A 149 7.32 1.72 -3.25
N TYR A 150 6.14 1.36 -2.75
CA TYR A 150 5.88 0.14 -2.00
C TYR A 150 5.13 -0.84 -2.89
N VAL A 151 5.69 -2.03 -3.12
CA VAL A 151 5.08 -3.07 -3.97
C VAL A 151 4.85 -4.33 -3.16
N TYR A 152 3.61 -4.79 -3.12
CA TYR A 152 3.20 -6.02 -2.44
C TYR A 152 2.62 -6.99 -3.48
N PHE A 153 3.18 -8.21 -3.53
CA PHE A 153 2.61 -9.32 -4.28
C PHE A 153 1.68 -10.10 -3.36
N ASP A 154 0.39 -10.12 -3.71
CA ASP A 154 -0.68 -10.80 -2.97
C ASP A 154 -1.30 -11.94 -3.80
N ASN A 155 -0.55 -12.44 -4.79
CA ASN A 155 -0.93 -13.59 -5.60
C ASN A 155 -0.67 -14.91 -4.84
N ASP A 156 -1.64 -15.29 -3.99
CA ASP A 156 -1.58 -16.52 -3.17
C ASP A 156 -1.74 -17.83 -3.97
N VAL A 157 -2.08 -17.75 -5.26
CA VAL A 157 -2.26 -18.93 -6.09
C VAL A 157 -0.89 -19.55 -6.42
N LYS A 158 -0.51 -20.58 -5.66
CA LYS A 158 0.68 -21.45 -5.81
C LYS A 158 2.04 -20.89 -5.33
N ALA A 159 2.06 -20.00 -4.33
CA ALA A 159 3.30 -19.51 -3.69
C ALA A 159 4.32 -18.87 -4.66
N LYS A 160 3.83 -18.20 -5.72
CA LYS A 160 4.67 -17.51 -6.72
C LYS A 160 5.04 -16.08 -6.32
N ALA A 161 4.32 -15.48 -5.37
CA ALA A 161 4.58 -14.13 -4.86
C ALA A 161 6.06 -13.86 -4.53
N PRO A 162 6.81 -14.75 -3.84
CA PRO A 162 8.23 -14.50 -3.56
C PRO A 162 9.09 -14.52 -4.83
N GLY A 163 8.80 -15.41 -5.79
CA GLY A 163 9.54 -15.52 -7.04
C GLY A 163 9.33 -14.30 -7.93
N ASP A 164 8.09 -13.84 -8.04
CA ASP A 164 7.74 -12.64 -8.80
C ASP A 164 8.36 -11.37 -8.16
N ALA A 165 8.38 -11.30 -6.82
CA ALA A 165 9.02 -10.22 -6.09
C ALA A 165 10.54 -10.17 -6.32
N ILE A 166 11.22 -11.33 -6.31
CA ILE A 166 12.66 -11.43 -6.60
C ILE A 166 12.93 -11.01 -8.04
N ALA A 167 12.17 -11.55 -9.01
CA ALA A 167 12.36 -11.22 -10.42
C ALA A 167 12.10 -9.72 -10.71
N LEU A 168 11.13 -9.10 -10.04
CA LEU A 168 10.93 -7.64 -10.12
C LEU A 168 12.09 -6.87 -9.50
N ALA A 169 12.57 -7.29 -8.32
CA ALA A 169 13.71 -6.67 -7.66
C ALA A 169 14.98 -6.74 -8.51
N GLU A 170 15.26 -7.88 -9.16
CA GLU A 170 16.37 -8.04 -10.11
C GLU A 170 16.26 -7.08 -11.29
N LYS A 171 15.06 -6.93 -11.88
CA LYS A 171 14.80 -5.97 -12.97
C LYS A 171 15.00 -4.51 -12.54
N LEU A 172 14.79 -4.22 -11.26
CA LEU A 172 15.03 -2.91 -10.66
C LEU A 172 16.48 -2.71 -10.18
N GLY A 173 17.35 -3.73 -10.31
CA GLY A 173 18.71 -3.69 -9.79
C GLY A 173 18.80 -3.69 -8.25
N LEU A 174 17.71 -4.07 -7.57
CA LEU A 174 17.63 -4.18 -6.12
C LEU A 174 18.22 -5.51 -5.68
N HIS A 175 19.55 -5.58 -5.62
CA HIS A 175 20.21 -6.74 -5.04
C HIS A 175 19.99 -6.78 -3.53
N LYS A 176 19.70 -7.96 -2.99
CA LYS A 176 19.70 -8.18 -1.53
C LYS A 176 21.06 -7.72 -1.01
N ALA A 177 21.09 -6.75 -0.10
CA ALA A 177 22.32 -6.38 0.58
C ALA A 177 22.94 -7.66 1.15
N SER A 178 24.18 -7.96 0.78
CA SER A 178 24.94 -9.05 1.37
C SER A 178 24.91 -8.90 2.90
N PRO A 179 24.53 -9.93 3.67
CA PRO A 179 24.71 -9.88 5.10
C PRO A 179 26.22 -9.97 5.37
N GLY A 180 26.88 -8.82 5.55
CA GLY A 180 28.24 -8.76 6.06
C GLY A 180 29.14 -7.70 5.44
N ALA A 181 29.30 -6.57 6.13
CA ALA A 181 30.56 -5.84 6.28
C ALA A 181 30.39 -4.76 7.37
N LEU A 182 30.22 -5.21 8.62
CA LEU A 182 30.73 -4.44 9.76
C LEU A 182 32.09 -5.04 10.07
N SER A 183 33.15 -4.39 9.56
CA SER A 183 34.51 -4.50 10.07
C SER A 183 34.81 -3.27 10.90
#